data_AF-A0A2D8LYF3-F1
#
_entry.id   AF-A0A2D8LYF3-F1
#
_cell.length_a   1.000
_cell.length_b   1.000
_cell.length_c   1.000
_cell.angle_alpha   90.00
_cell.angle_beta   90.00
_cell.angle_gamma   90.00
#
_symmetry.space_group_name_H-M   'P 1'
#
loop_
_entity.id
_entity.type
_entity.pdbx_description
1 polymer ?
#
loop_
_entity_poly.entity_id
_entity_poly.type
_entity_poly.pdbx_seq_one_letter_code
_entity_poly.pdbx_strand_id
1 'polypeptide(L)'
;MKANDNNFGDRIVLPLPPEDISLQLEMDIYARFMRHLRMIPHSRAEVKILTAIQFVSDMTACSEAHVTKVLVDLGLRAPRFALPAEYLDFADSAIIRSDHDFGAATNSLKDLDTHWTRIGEERYSAARTEYSELGNSLFDHIQ
;
A
#
# COMPACT_ATOMS: atom_id res chain seq x y z
N MET A 1 20.11 -22.30 16.46
CA MET A 1 18.79 -21.66 16.65
C MET A 1 18.54 -20.80 15.41
N LYS A 2 17.54 -21.15 14.59
CA LYS A 2 17.27 -20.43 13.34
C LYS A 2 16.53 -19.14 13.70
N ALA A 3 17.13 -17.99 13.37
CA ALA A 3 16.49 -16.70 13.58
C ALA A 3 15.16 -16.67 12.81
N ASN A 4 14.12 -16.09 13.41
CA ASN A 4 12.84 -15.92 12.78
C ASN A 4 12.98 -14.78 11.75
N ASP A 5 13.31 -15.12 10.50
CA ASP A 5 13.60 -14.18 9.40
C ASP A 5 12.39 -13.35 8.94
N ASN A 6 11.27 -13.39 9.66
CA ASN A 6 10.04 -12.66 9.34
C ASN A 6 9.98 -11.26 9.96
N ASN A 7 11.06 -10.77 10.59
CA ASN A 7 11.06 -9.44 11.19
C ASN A 7 11.40 -8.35 10.15
N PHE A 8 10.38 -7.85 9.45
CA PHE A 8 10.51 -6.69 8.57
C PHE A 8 10.57 -5.34 9.35
N GLY A 9 10.72 -5.38 10.68
CA GLY A 9 10.72 -4.22 11.57
C GLY A 9 9.31 -3.66 11.84
N ASP A 10 9.23 -2.60 12.65
CA ASP A 10 7.94 -1.98 13.05
C ASP A 10 7.15 -1.31 11.91
N ARG A 11 7.76 -1.21 10.72
CA ARG A 11 7.20 -0.51 9.55
C ARG A 11 6.36 -1.39 8.65
N ILE A 12 6.47 -2.72 8.76
CA ILE A 12 5.77 -3.67 7.89
C ILE A 12 5.05 -4.72 8.74
N VAL A 13 3.77 -4.90 8.48
CA VAL A 13 2.92 -5.97 9.03
C VAL A 13 2.43 -6.82 7.86
N LEU A 14 2.66 -8.12 7.92
CA LEU A 14 2.26 -9.06 6.88
C LEU A 14 0.76 -9.41 6.98
N PRO A 15 0.10 -9.71 5.85
CA PRO A 15 -1.30 -10.11 5.84
C PRO A 15 -1.49 -11.46 6.52
N LEU A 16 -2.70 -11.70 6.98
CA LEU A 16 -3.16 -12.97 7.54
C LEU A 16 -3.96 -13.76 6.49
N PRO A 17 -4.00 -15.10 6.58
CA PRO A 17 -4.86 -15.88 5.71
C PRO A 17 -6.33 -15.50 5.95
N PRO A 18 -7.17 -15.45 4.91
CA PRO A 18 -8.61 -15.26 5.09
C PRO A 18 -9.20 -16.42 5.91
N GLU A 19 -10.09 -16.08 6.85
CA GLU A 19 -10.75 -17.07 7.73
C GLU A 19 -11.92 -17.78 7.03
N ASP A 20 -12.55 -17.11 6.07
CA ASP A 20 -13.68 -17.64 5.31
C ASP A 20 -13.20 -18.47 4.12
N ILE A 21 -13.67 -19.72 4.05
CA ILE A 21 -13.36 -20.69 3.01
C ILE A 21 -14.00 -20.28 1.67
N SER A 22 -15.01 -19.42 1.69
CA SER A 22 -15.68 -18.92 0.48
C SER A 22 -14.81 -17.91 -0.31
N LEU A 23 -13.80 -17.31 0.33
CA LEU A 23 -12.88 -16.33 -0.25
C LEU A 23 -11.73 -16.98 -1.01
N GLN A 24 -12.07 -17.76 -2.05
CA GLN A 24 -11.10 -18.54 -2.82
C GLN A 24 -10.06 -17.66 -3.56
N LEU A 25 -10.50 -16.52 -4.09
CA LEU A 25 -9.63 -15.60 -4.81
C LEU A 25 -8.64 -14.92 -3.85
N GLU A 26 -9.13 -14.47 -2.71
CA GLU A 26 -8.33 -13.82 -1.67
C GLU A 26 -7.33 -14.80 -1.07
N MET A 27 -7.73 -16.07 -0.87
CA MET A 27 -6.83 -17.14 -0.45
C MET A 27 -5.74 -17.40 -1.51
N ASP A 28 -6.09 -17.41 -2.80
CA ASP A 28 -5.13 -17.59 -3.89
C ASP A 28 -4.14 -16.41 -3.97
N ILE A 29 -4.64 -15.18 -3.87
CA ILE A 29 -3.84 -13.95 -3.78
C ILE A 29 -2.88 -14.03 -2.59
N TYR A 30 -3.38 -14.33 -1.39
CA TYR A 30 -2.59 -14.45 -0.18
C TYR A 30 -1.51 -15.52 -0.29
N ALA A 31 -1.88 -16.74 -0.74
CA ALA A 31 -0.96 -17.86 -0.83
C ALA A 31 0.16 -17.59 -1.83
N ARG A 32 -0.16 -17.01 -2.99
CA ARG A 32 0.83 -16.63 -4.01
C ARG A 32 1.72 -15.50 -3.53
N PHE A 33 1.15 -14.47 -2.90
CA PHE A 33 1.90 -13.35 -2.32
C PHE A 33 2.92 -13.85 -1.29
N MET A 34 2.48 -14.61 -0.29
CA MET A 34 3.34 -15.12 0.77
C MET A 34 4.41 -16.10 0.25
N ARG A 35 4.06 -16.93 -0.74
CA ARG A 35 5.03 -17.81 -1.41
C ARG A 35 6.08 -17.01 -2.16
N HIS A 36 5.68 -16.02 -2.96
CA HIS A 36 6.59 -15.22 -3.77
C HIS A 36 7.51 -14.36 -2.89
N LEU A 37 6.97 -13.74 -1.84
CA LEU A 37 7.72 -12.94 -0.87
C LEU A 37 8.90 -13.73 -0.23
N ARG A 38 8.71 -15.04 -0.01
CA ARG A 38 9.74 -15.95 0.52
C ARG A 38 10.80 -16.32 -0.51
N MET A 39 10.46 -16.35 -1.80
CA MET A 39 11.37 -16.75 -2.87
C MET A 39 12.30 -15.62 -3.32
N ILE A 40 11.91 -14.35 -3.15
CA ILE A 40 12.75 -13.22 -3.56
C ILE A 40 13.99 -13.14 -2.64
N PRO A 41 15.22 -13.25 -3.15
CA PRO A 41 16.44 -13.15 -2.34
C PRO A 41 16.81 -11.69 -2.00
N HIS A 42 17.46 -11.50 -0.84
CA HIS A 42 18.26 -10.33 -0.41
C HIS A 42 17.86 -8.93 -0.92
N SER A 43 16.57 -8.60 -0.87
CA SER A 43 16.01 -7.31 -1.28
C SER A 43 15.45 -6.58 -0.08
N ARG A 44 15.41 -5.23 -0.19
CA ARG A 44 14.69 -4.38 0.77
C ARG A 44 13.23 -4.84 0.85
N ALA A 45 12.70 -4.90 2.06
CA ALA A 45 11.38 -5.45 2.35
C ALA A 45 10.26 -4.83 1.50
N GLU A 46 10.34 -3.53 1.31
CA GLU A 46 9.41 -2.72 0.52
C GLU A 46 9.43 -3.14 -0.95
N VAL A 47 10.62 -3.37 -1.50
CA VAL A 47 10.80 -3.85 -2.88
C VAL A 47 10.23 -5.26 -3.01
N LYS A 48 10.42 -6.13 -2.00
CA LYS A 48 9.84 -7.47 -2.01
C LYS A 48 8.32 -7.45 -2.07
N ILE A 49 7.69 -6.56 -1.29
CA ILE A 49 6.23 -6.41 -1.27
C ILE A 49 5.74 -5.94 -2.63
N LEU A 50 6.33 -4.87 -3.17
CA LEU A 50 5.93 -4.31 -4.46
C LEU A 50 6.05 -5.34 -5.59
N THR A 51 7.20 -6.03 -5.69
CA THR A 51 7.42 -7.07 -6.70
C THR A 51 6.50 -8.28 -6.50
N ALA A 52 6.19 -8.65 -5.25
CA ALA A 52 5.23 -9.72 -4.99
C ALA A 52 3.80 -9.34 -5.38
N ILE A 53 3.39 -8.08 -5.20
CA ILE A 53 2.09 -7.59 -5.66
C ILE A 53 2.00 -7.67 -7.19
N GLN A 54 3.03 -7.17 -7.89
CA GLN A 54 3.12 -7.24 -9.36
C GLN A 54 3.03 -8.68 -9.86
N PHE A 55 3.80 -9.59 -9.27
CA PHE A 55 3.75 -11.01 -9.62
C PHE A 55 2.36 -11.62 -9.42
N VAL A 56 1.68 -11.31 -8.32
CA VAL A 56 0.34 -11.84 -8.05
C VAL A 56 -0.71 -11.25 -8.99
N SER A 57 -0.60 -9.96 -9.30
CA SER A 57 -1.41 -9.27 -10.31
C SER A 57 -1.34 -10.01 -11.65
N ASP A 58 -0.13 -10.29 -12.15
CA ASP A 58 0.08 -11.03 -13.39
C ASP A 58 -0.50 -12.46 -13.34
N MET A 59 -0.35 -13.15 -12.21
CA MET A 59 -0.81 -14.54 -12.05
C MET A 59 -2.33 -14.68 -11.90
N THR A 60 -3.00 -13.66 -11.35
CA THR A 60 -4.44 -13.67 -11.08
C THR A 60 -5.24 -12.88 -12.12
N ALA A 61 -4.56 -12.27 -13.10
CA ALA A 61 -5.16 -11.36 -14.09
C ALA A 61 -6.01 -10.24 -13.47
N CYS A 62 -5.64 -9.83 -12.24
CA CYS A 62 -6.24 -8.73 -11.51
C CYS A 62 -5.33 -7.51 -11.59
N SER A 63 -5.86 -6.30 -11.45
CA SER A 63 -5.03 -5.08 -11.33
C SER A 63 -4.19 -5.11 -10.05
N GLU A 64 -3.01 -4.49 -10.06
CA GLU A 64 -2.17 -4.31 -8.88
C GLU A 64 -2.92 -3.60 -7.73
N ALA A 65 -3.76 -2.61 -8.05
CA ALA A 65 -4.59 -1.95 -7.04
C ALA A 65 -5.59 -2.90 -6.36
N HIS A 66 -6.24 -3.78 -7.12
CA HIS A 66 -7.15 -4.78 -6.56
C HIS A 66 -6.43 -5.77 -5.64
N VAL A 67 -5.30 -6.32 -6.09
CA VAL A 67 -4.48 -7.24 -5.28
C VAL A 67 -4.02 -6.55 -4.00
N THR A 68 -3.55 -5.30 -4.10
CA THR A 68 -3.12 -4.53 -2.93
C THR A 68 -4.26 -4.29 -1.96
N LYS A 69 -5.44 -3.93 -2.46
CA LYS A 69 -6.65 -3.75 -1.64
C LYS A 69 -6.97 -5.01 -0.84
N VAL A 70 -7.01 -6.17 -1.51
CA VAL A 70 -7.25 -7.46 -0.85
C VAL A 70 -6.21 -7.72 0.24
N LEU A 71 -4.93 -7.51 -0.05
CA LEU A 71 -3.87 -7.73 0.94
C LEU A 71 -3.98 -6.77 2.13
N VAL A 72 -4.35 -5.50 1.90
CA VAL A 72 -4.58 -4.51 2.97
C VAL A 72 -5.79 -4.88 3.82
N ASP A 73 -6.86 -5.37 3.19
CA ASP A 73 -8.05 -5.89 3.87
C ASP A 73 -7.73 -7.14 4.71
N LEU A 74 -6.77 -7.96 4.27
CA LEU A 74 -6.21 -9.08 5.04
C LEU A 74 -5.17 -8.66 6.10
N GLY A 75 -4.91 -7.36 6.27
CA GLY A 75 -4.04 -6.84 7.33
C GLY A 75 -2.62 -6.45 6.91
N LEU A 76 -2.28 -6.43 5.61
CA LEU A 76 -1.01 -5.88 5.14
C LEU A 76 -0.90 -4.40 5.56
N ARG A 77 0.18 -4.05 6.24
CA ARG A 77 0.58 -2.66 6.50
C ARG A 77 2.00 -2.48 6.01
N ALA A 78 2.24 -1.52 5.15
CA ALA A 78 3.56 -1.27 4.58
C ALA A 78 3.78 0.22 4.32
N PRO A 79 5.04 0.67 4.22
CA PRO A 79 5.38 2.01 3.72
C PRO A 79 4.72 2.31 2.37
N ARG A 80 4.43 3.57 2.07
CA ARG A 80 3.84 3.98 0.79
C ARG A 80 4.69 3.53 -0.40
N PHE A 81 6.01 3.58 -0.28
CA PHE A 81 6.95 3.13 -1.32
C PHE A 81 6.85 1.62 -1.64
N ALA A 82 6.27 0.82 -0.74
CA ALA A 82 6.09 -0.62 -0.95
C ALA A 82 4.81 -0.97 -1.73
N LEU A 83 3.95 0.02 -2.01
CA LEU A 83 2.64 -0.18 -2.63
C LEU A 83 2.60 0.40 -4.04
N PRO A 84 1.81 -0.18 -4.97
CA PRO A 84 1.64 0.35 -6.32
C PRO A 84 1.07 1.76 -6.33
N ALA A 85 1.51 2.58 -7.28
CA ALA A 85 1.02 3.95 -7.46
C ALA A 85 -0.51 4.01 -7.66
N GLU A 86 -1.06 3.10 -8.47
CA GLU A 86 -2.50 2.99 -8.73
C GLU A 86 -3.31 2.81 -7.43
N TYR A 87 -2.78 2.04 -6.47
CA TYR A 87 -3.42 1.87 -5.17
C TYR A 87 -3.29 3.11 -4.29
N LEU A 88 -2.15 3.80 -4.33
CA LEU A 88 -1.93 5.03 -3.55
C LEU A 88 -2.86 6.15 -4.01
N ASP A 89 -3.07 6.32 -5.32
CA ASP A 89 -3.99 7.30 -5.87
C ASP A 89 -5.44 7.04 -5.41
N PHE A 90 -5.85 5.76 -5.40
CA PHE A 90 -7.12 5.33 -4.84
C PHE A 90 -7.21 5.62 -3.33
N ALA A 91 -6.16 5.26 -2.58
CA ALA A 91 -6.11 5.43 -1.13
C ALA A 91 -6.23 6.90 -0.73
N ASP A 92 -5.46 7.78 -1.36
CA ASP A 92 -5.48 9.21 -1.10
C ASP A 92 -6.84 9.80 -1.45
N SER A 93 -7.44 9.37 -2.57
CA SER A 93 -8.79 9.79 -2.97
C SER A 93 -9.87 9.32 -1.99
N ALA A 94 -9.75 8.11 -1.44
CA ALA A 94 -10.73 7.52 -0.54
C ALA A 94 -10.66 8.12 0.89
N ILE A 95 -9.46 8.51 1.34
CA ILE A 95 -9.24 9.10 2.67
C ILE A 95 -9.77 10.54 2.76
N ILE A 96 -9.77 11.30 1.66
CA ILE A 96 -10.28 12.68 1.63
C ILE A 96 -11.82 12.72 1.70
N ARG A 97 -12.50 11.65 1.26
CA ARG A 97 -13.96 11.57 1.17
C ARG A 97 -14.60 11.45 2.54
N SER A 98 -15.85 11.88 2.65
CA SER A 98 -16.63 11.69 3.87
C SER A 98 -17.05 10.23 4.01
N ASP A 99 -17.20 9.74 5.25
CA ASP A 99 -17.48 8.32 5.55
C ASP A 99 -18.77 7.77 4.90
N HIS A 100 -19.66 8.66 4.44
CA HIS A 100 -20.95 8.30 3.82
C HIS A 100 -20.92 8.37 2.30
N ASP A 101 -19.79 8.78 1.70
CA ASP A 101 -19.65 8.86 0.25
C ASP A 101 -19.30 7.50 -0.35
N PHE A 102 -19.76 7.27 -1.58
CA PHE A 102 -19.35 6.09 -2.34
C PHE A 102 -17.82 6.11 -2.57
N GLY A 103 -17.17 5.01 -2.20
CA GLY A 103 -15.71 4.90 -2.24
C GLY A 103 -14.99 5.59 -1.09
N ALA A 104 -15.66 5.81 0.05
CA ALA A 104 -15.02 6.18 1.30
C ALA A 104 -14.02 5.11 1.77
N ALA A 105 -13.05 5.53 2.60
CA ALA A 105 -12.03 4.66 3.13
C ALA A 105 -12.61 3.50 3.97
N THR A 106 -12.21 2.26 3.63
CA THR A 106 -12.52 1.09 4.45
C THR A 106 -11.80 1.17 5.79
N ASN A 107 -12.27 0.43 6.80
CA ASN A 107 -11.59 0.35 8.11
C ASN A 107 -10.12 -0.07 7.95
N SER A 108 -9.85 -1.04 7.08
CA SER A 108 -8.50 -1.49 6.73
C SER A 108 -7.62 -0.36 6.18
N LEU A 109 -8.20 0.52 5.35
CA LEU A 109 -7.48 1.67 4.80
C LEU A 109 -7.26 2.76 5.85
N LYS A 110 -8.21 3.00 6.76
CA LYS A 110 -8.03 3.92 7.90
C LYS A 110 -6.93 3.44 8.84
N ASP A 111 -6.85 2.13 9.09
CA ASP A 111 -5.77 1.53 9.85
C ASP A 111 -4.41 1.68 9.14
N LEU A 112 -4.40 1.54 7.81
CA LEU A 112 -3.20 1.75 7.00
C LEU A 112 -2.74 3.21 7.04
N ASP A 113 -3.67 4.16 7.00
CA ASP A 113 -3.37 5.59 7.14
C ASP A 113 -2.86 5.95 8.55
N THR A 114 -3.44 5.34 9.58
CA THR A 114 -2.93 5.45 10.96
C THR A 114 -1.52 4.88 11.07
N HIS A 115 -1.24 3.76 10.38
CA HIS A 115 0.09 3.19 10.30
C HIS A 115 1.09 4.10 9.59
N TRP A 116 0.71 4.73 8.48
CA TRP A 116 1.55 5.73 7.79
C TRP A 116 1.87 6.93 8.68
N THR A 117 0.88 7.44 9.40
CA THR A 117 1.06 8.52 10.38
C THR A 117 2.04 8.12 11.48
N ARG A 118 1.93 6.88 11.98
CA ARG A 118 2.82 6.33 13.03
C ARG A 118 4.27 6.20 12.58
N ILE A 119 4.52 5.84 11.33
CA ILE A 119 5.89 5.72 10.78
C ILE A 119 6.44 7.05 10.24
N GLY A 120 5.67 8.13 10.31
CA GLY A 120 6.06 9.48 9.90
C GLY A 120 6.02 9.72 8.39
N GLU A 121 5.20 8.98 7.65
CA GLU A 121 5.03 9.20 6.20
C GLU A 121 3.92 10.21 5.94
N GLU A 122 4.28 11.33 5.31
CA GLU A 122 3.33 12.37 4.90
C GLU A 122 2.66 12.00 3.57
N ARG A 123 1.34 12.24 3.48
CA ARG A 123 0.54 11.97 2.27
C ARG A 123 0.98 12.78 1.03
N TYR A 124 1.62 13.95 1.23
CA TYR A 124 1.86 14.97 0.19
C TYR A 124 3.28 15.53 0.14
N SER A 125 4.33 14.73 0.39
CA SER A 125 5.70 15.26 0.46
C SER A 125 6.29 15.78 -0.86
N ALA A 126 5.64 15.61 -2.01
CA ALA A 126 6.16 16.06 -3.32
C ALA A 126 5.33 17.12 -4.03
N ALA A 127 4.01 17.18 -3.82
CA ALA A 127 3.13 18.05 -4.60
C ALA A 127 3.00 19.49 -4.07
N ARG A 128 3.32 19.76 -2.79
CA ARG A 128 3.24 21.13 -2.24
C ARG A 128 4.44 22.01 -2.60
N THR A 129 5.59 21.43 -2.94
CA THR A 129 6.78 22.22 -3.29
C THR A 129 6.63 22.84 -4.68
N GLU A 130 6.12 22.09 -5.67
CA GLU A 130 6.06 22.58 -7.06
C GLU A 130 4.99 23.67 -7.28
N TYR A 131 3.82 23.56 -6.64
CA TYR A 131 2.78 24.59 -6.80
C TYR A 131 3.00 25.85 -5.95
N SER A 132 3.76 25.75 -4.84
CA SER A 132 4.10 26.93 -4.04
C SER A 132 5.19 27.78 -4.70
N GLU A 133 6.11 27.17 -5.46
CA GLU A 133 7.17 27.92 -6.17
C GLU A 133 6.65 28.56 -7.46
N LEU A 134 5.78 27.88 -8.21
CA LEU A 134 5.12 28.46 -9.40
C LEU A 134 4.15 29.60 -9.04
N GLY A 135 3.45 29.47 -7.91
CA GLY A 135 2.51 30.49 -7.43
C GLY A 135 3.17 31.79 -6.97
N ASN A 136 4.43 31.76 -6.54
CA ASN A 136 5.15 32.99 -6.15
C ASN A 136 5.94 33.61 -7.32
N SER A 137 6.43 32.79 -8.26
CA SER A 137 7.19 33.28 -9.43
C SER A 137 6.35 34.03 -10.46
N LEU A 138 5.05 33.74 -10.58
CA LEU A 138 4.18 34.37 -11.58
C LEU A 138 3.64 35.74 -11.17
N PHE A 139 3.61 36.06 -9.87
CA PHE A 139 3.09 37.34 -9.36
C PHE A 139 4.19 38.39 -9.09
N ASP A 140 5.46 37.99 -9.01
CA ASP A 140 6.60 38.89 -8.79
C ASP A 140 7.14 39.55 -10.08
N HIS A 141 6.49 39.35 -11.24
CA HIS A 141 6.87 39.98 -12.52
C HIS A 141 5.85 41.01 -13.03
N ILE A 142 4.91 41.47 -12.18
CA ILE A 142 3.93 42.51 -12.52
C ILE A 142 3.94 43.67 -11.50
N GLN A 143 5.13 44.16 -11.16
CA GLN A 143 5.34 45.50 -10.56
C GLN A 143 6.50 46.20 -11.26
#